data_AF-A0A1J5PLI5-F1
#
_entry.id   AF-A0A1J5PLI5-F1
#
_cell.length_a   1.000
_cell.length_b   1.000
_cell.length_c   1.000
_cell.angle_alpha   90.00
_cell.angle_beta   90.00
_cell.angle_gamma   90.00
#
_symmetry.space_group_name_H-M   'P 1'
#
loop_
_entity.id
_entity.type
_entity.pdbx_description
1 polymer ?
#
loop_
_entity_poly.entity_id
_entity_poly.type
_entity_poly.pdbx_seq_one_letter_code
_entity_poly.pdbx_strand_id
1 'polypeptide(L)'
;MLGHWPTWGLGLFAAAMFALDLVFFHLAVVWTAVGNATLESNFAPVLITLTFWVITRIAPRPAFLAGLAAALGGAALMIGPNFGHARALLGDASGLVSAVFYAAYQVGVQQARQRLATAPLMAMVTGLATLVLWPFALAEGRMWPSAAIGWVWMLGLALLVQIGGQVVIAYAVRRLNPVLSSVGLLVQPAMAVIYAWVLLGEALTPAQLLGAGLVLAGIYGARRAM
;
A
#
# COMPACT_ATOMS: atom_id res chain seq x y z
N MET A 1 -11.17 17.40 -9.71
CA MET A 1 -11.05 16.94 -11.11
C MET A 1 -11.74 15.59 -11.36
N LEU A 2 -11.54 14.56 -10.53
CA LEU A 2 -12.20 13.25 -10.66
C LEU A 2 -13.73 13.25 -10.43
N GLY A 3 -14.28 14.27 -9.76
CA GLY A 3 -15.72 14.32 -9.44
C GLY A 3 -16.66 14.35 -10.65
N HIS A 4 -16.20 14.75 -11.84
CA HIS A 4 -17.04 14.80 -13.04
C HIS A 4 -17.04 13.48 -13.83
N TRP A 5 -16.21 12.52 -13.44
CA TRP A 5 -16.06 11.27 -14.17
C TRP A 5 -17.26 10.36 -13.96
N PRO A 6 -17.66 9.59 -14.98
CA PRO A 6 -18.69 8.58 -14.82
C PRO A 6 -18.21 7.50 -13.84
N THR A 7 -19.16 6.82 -13.19
CA THR A 7 -18.87 5.81 -12.14
C THR A 7 -17.98 4.68 -12.64
N TRP A 8 -18.23 4.17 -13.84
CA TRP A 8 -17.41 3.14 -14.47
C TRP A 8 -15.99 3.63 -14.79
N GLY A 9 -15.84 4.91 -15.17
CA GLY A 9 -14.52 5.51 -15.44
C GLY A 9 -13.66 5.62 -14.19
N LEU A 10 -14.27 5.99 -13.05
CA LEU A 10 -13.58 6.01 -11.76
C LEU A 10 -13.15 4.61 -11.31
N GLY A 11 -14.00 3.61 -11.52
CA GLY A 11 -13.68 2.21 -11.25
C GLY A 11 -12.51 1.72 -12.11
N LEU A 12 -12.52 2.01 -13.42
CA LEU A 12 -11.45 1.61 -14.35
C LEU A 12 -10.13 2.30 -13.99
N PHE A 13 -10.19 3.59 -13.66
CA PHE A 13 -9.02 4.33 -13.21
C PHE A 13 -8.40 3.69 -11.96
N ALA A 14 -9.19 3.48 -10.90
CA ALA A 14 -8.70 2.85 -9.68
C ALA A 14 -8.12 1.45 -9.97
N ALA A 15 -8.82 0.64 -10.75
CA ALA A 15 -8.38 -0.69 -11.12
C ALA A 15 -7.04 -0.67 -11.89
N ALA A 16 -6.87 0.26 -12.83
CA ALA A 16 -5.66 0.39 -13.62
C ALA A 16 -4.48 0.86 -12.77
N MET A 17 -4.69 1.84 -11.89
CA MET A 17 -3.65 2.30 -10.98
C MET A 17 -3.21 1.20 -10.01
N PHE A 18 -4.15 0.38 -9.50
CA PHE A 18 -3.79 -0.76 -8.66
C PHE A 18 -2.99 -1.83 -9.41
N ALA A 19 -3.37 -2.13 -10.66
CA ALA A 19 -2.63 -3.09 -11.48
C ALA A 19 -1.19 -2.63 -11.75
N LEU A 20 -1.00 -1.35 -12.07
CA LEU A 20 0.32 -0.75 -12.29
C LEU A 20 1.14 -0.75 -11.00
N ASP A 21 0.54 -0.37 -9.87
CA ASP A 21 1.17 -0.47 -8.54
C ASP A 21 1.72 -1.88 -8.31
N LEU A 22 0.91 -2.93 -8.50
CA LEU A 22 1.37 -4.30 -8.33
C LEU A 22 2.52 -4.68 -9.25
N VAL A 23 2.50 -4.26 -10.53
CA VAL A 23 3.61 -4.52 -11.46
C VAL A 23 4.90 -3.91 -10.95
N PHE A 24 4.88 -2.62 -10.61
CA PHE A 24 6.07 -1.90 -10.15
C PHE A 24 6.56 -2.38 -8.78
N PHE A 25 5.64 -2.74 -7.89
CA PHE A 25 5.97 -3.33 -6.59
C PHE A 25 6.69 -4.68 -6.76
N HIS A 26 6.21 -5.56 -7.64
CA HIS A 26 6.88 -6.83 -7.89
C HIS A 26 8.25 -6.63 -8.55
N LEU A 27 8.38 -5.68 -9.48
CA LEU A 27 9.70 -5.33 -10.04
C LEU A 27 10.66 -4.82 -8.96
N ALA A 28 10.17 -4.01 -8.02
CA ALA A 28 10.97 -3.57 -6.87
C ALA A 28 11.44 -4.76 -6.03
N VAL A 29 10.53 -5.67 -5.67
CA VAL A 29 10.86 -6.88 -4.90
C VAL A 29 11.88 -7.80 -5.61
N VAL A 30 11.89 -7.83 -6.94
CA VAL A 30 12.86 -8.61 -7.71
C VAL A 30 14.26 -7.96 -7.73
N TRP A 31 14.35 -6.64 -7.64
CA TRP A 31 15.62 -5.90 -7.82
C TRP A 31 16.18 -5.29 -6.54
N THR A 32 15.39 -5.16 -5.46
CA THR A 32 15.79 -4.66 -4.14
C THR A 32 15.24 -5.53 -3.02
N ALA A 33 15.55 -5.20 -1.77
CA ALA A 33 15.01 -5.91 -0.62
C ALA A 33 13.49 -5.67 -0.49
N VAL A 34 12.74 -6.70 -0.12
CA VAL A 34 11.28 -6.60 0.15
C VAL A 34 10.97 -5.47 1.14
N GLY A 35 11.83 -5.30 2.14
CA GLY A 35 11.75 -4.19 3.09
C GLY A 35 11.81 -2.82 2.41
N ASN A 36 12.81 -2.58 1.56
CA ASN A 36 12.96 -1.31 0.83
C ASN A 36 11.76 -1.06 -0.08
N ALA A 37 11.38 -2.05 -0.90
CA ALA A 37 10.22 -1.95 -1.79
C ALA A 37 8.93 -1.61 -1.01
N THR A 38 8.73 -2.23 0.15
CA THR A 38 7.57 -1.96 1.01
C THR A 38 7.63 -0.57 1.63
N LEU A 39 8.80 -0.12 2.08
CA LEU A 39 8.99 1.22 2.63
C LEU A 39 8.69 2.29 1.58
N GLU A 40 9.18 2.09 0.36
CA GLU A 40 9.03 3.03 -0.76
C GLU A 40 7.57 3.15 -1.19
N SER A 41 6.84 2.05 -1.36
CA SER A 41 5.40 2.09 -1.66
C SER A 41 4.60 2.78 -0.55
N ASN A 42 5.08 2.72 0.70
CA ASN A 42 4.50 3.45 1.84
C ASN A 42 4.73 4.96 1.81
N PHE A 43 5.41 5.53 0.80
CA PHE A 43 5.43 6.98 0.58
C PHE A 43 4.14 7.53 -0.05
N ALA A 44 3.17 6.69 -0.40
CA ALA A 44 1.88 7.12 -0.93
C ALA A 44 1.20 8.26 -0.12
N PRO A 45 1.20 8.27 1.23
CA PRO A 45 0.63 9.37 2.01
C PRO A 45 1.34 10.72 1.78
N VAL A 46 2.64 10.71 1.51
CA VAL A 46 3.41 11.92 1.16
C VAL A 46 2.90 12.46 -0.18
N LEU A 47 2.79 11.59 -1.18
CA LEU A 47 2.33 11.95 -2.52
C LEU A 47 0.87 12.45 -2.53
N ILE A 48 0.00 11.81 -1.75
CA ILE A 48 -1.39 12.23 -1.57
C ILE A 48 -1.44 13.60 -0.89
N THR A 49 -0.65 13.82 0.16
CA THR A 49 -0.56 15.11 0.87
C THR A 49 -0.09 16.22 -0.07
N LEU A 50 1.00 15.99 -0.82
CA LEU A 50 1.55 16.96 -1.75
C LEU A 50 0.56 17.28 -2.87
N THR A 51 -0.08 16.27 -3.44
CA THR A 51 -1.08 16.44 -4.50
C THR A 51 -2.28 17.23 -3.98
N PHE A 52 -2.75 16.93 -2.78
CA PHE A 52 -3.84 17.67 -2.14
C PHE A 52 -3.46 19.14 -1.90
N TRP A 53 -2.24 19.39 -1.41
CA TRP A 53 -1.74 20.76 -1.21
C TRP A 53 -1.66 21.54 -2.53
N VAL A 54 -1.11 20.94 -3.60
CA VAL A 54 -0.98 21.60 -4.90
C VAL A 54 -2.36 21.94 -5.51
N ILE A 55 -3.32 21.01 -5.41
CA ILE A 55 -4.67 21.20 -5.96
C ILE A 55 -5.48 22.21 -5.15
N THR A 56 -5.47 22.09 -3.82
CA THR A 56 -6.30 22.95 -2.95
C THR A 56 -5.64 24.28 -2.61
N ARG A 57 -4.32 24.38 -2.81
CA ARG A 57 -3.47 25.49 -2.35
C ARG A 57 -3.49 25.69 -0.82
N ILE A 58 -4.00 24.73 -0.06
CA ILE A 58 -4.04 24.75 1.41
C ILE A 58 -2.84 23.96 1.94
N ALA A 59 -1.92 24.66 2.61
CA ALA A 59 -0.73 24.02 3.16
C ALA A 59 -1.09 23.02 4.28
N PRO A 60 -0.45 21.83 4.31
CA PRO A 60 -0.63 20.89 5.41
C PRO A 60 -0.08 21.50 6.70
N ARG A 61 -0.78 21.27 7.81
CA ARG A 61 -0.35 21.77 9.12
C ARG A 61 1.00 21.16 9.50
N PRO A 62 1.94 21.92 10.08
CA PRO A 62 3.25 21.39 10.49
C PRO A 62 3.15 20.20 11.44
N ALA A 63 2.16 20.20 12.35
CA ALA A 63 1.90 19.08 13.25
C ALA A 63 1.51 17.79 12.50
N PHE A 64 0.78 17.90 11.39
CA PHE A 64 0.47 16.76 10.54
C PHE A 64 1.73 16.22 9.85
N LEU A 65 2.56 17.12 9.30
CA LEU A 65 3.82 16.73 8.65
C LEU A 65 4.78 16.06 9.65
N ALA A 66 4.86 16.54 10.89
CA ALA A 66 5.65 15.91 11.94
C ALA A 66 5.14 14.49 12.26
N GLY A 67 3.82 14.31 12.35
CA GLY A 67 3.21 12.99 12.55
C GLY A 67 3.48 12.02 11.39
N LEU A 68 3.36 12.51 10.15
CA LEU A 68 3.69 11.72 8.95
C LEU A 68 5.17 11.34 8.90
N ALA A 69 6.07 12.28 9.17
CA ALA A 69 7.51 12.03 9.21
C ALA A 69 7.88 11.03 10.31
N ALA A 70 7.27 11.14 11.50
CA ALA A 70 7.44 10.16 12.55
C ALA A 70 6.96 8.76 12.11
N ALA A 71 5.79 8.67 11.46
CA ALA A 71 5.27 7.39 11.02
C ALA A 71 6.16 6.70 9.96
N LEU A 72 6.65 7.46 8.98
CA LEU A 72 7.57 6.95 7.98
C LEU A 72 8.94 6.61 8.56
N GLY A 73 9.47 7.44 9.46
CA GLY A 73 10.72 7.16 10.18
C GLY A 73 10.62 5.91 11.04
N GLY A 74 9.45 5.68 11.66
CA GLY A 74 9.16 4.47 12.42
C GLY A 74 9.17 3.25 11.52
N ALA A 75 8.47 3.28 10.39
CA ALA A 75 8.48 2.20 9.41
C ALA A 75 9.90 1.90 8.89
N ALA A 76 10.67 2.94 8.57
CA ALA A 76 12.06 2.79 8.13
C ALA A 76 12.94 2.14 9.20
N LEU A 77 12.78 2.52 10.47
CA LEU A 77 13.52 1.93 11.59
C LEU A 77 13.19 0.45 11.79
N MET A 78 11.94 0.05 11.57
CA MET A 78 11.52 -1.36 11.69
C MET A 78 12.09 -2.24 10.59
N ILE A 79 12.25 -1.68 9.39
CA ILE A 79 12.75 -2.38 8.21
C ILE A 79 14.28 -2.46 8.23
N GLY A 80 14.94 -1.40 8.69
CA GLY A 80 16.39 -1.30 8.77
C GLY A 80 17.08 -1.12 7.41
N PRO A 81 18.37 -0.80 7.41
CA PRO A 81 19.14 -0.62 6.18
C PRO A 81 19.40 -1.96 5.50
N ASN A 82 19.10 -2.06 4.20
CA ASN A 82 19.44 -3.23 3.40
C ASN A 82 20.04 -2.80 2.05
N PHE A 83 21.37 -2.72 2.02
CA PHE A 83 22.16 -2.29 0.87
C PHE A 83 23.01 -3.46 0.37
N GLY A 84 22.50 -4.21 -0.61
CA GLY A 84 23.21 -5.42 -1.08
C GLY A 84 22.86 -5.89 -2.49
N HIS A 85 21.94 -5.23 -3.19
CA HIS A 85 21.48 -5.70 -4.50
C HIS A 85 22.16 -4.92 -5.63
N ALA A 86 22.73 -5.63 -6.60
CA ALA A 86 23.42 -5.02 -7.76
C ALA A 86 22.51 -4.11 -8.60
N ARG A 87 21.17 -4.32 -8.52
CA ARG A 87 20.14 -3.51 -9.18
C ARG A 87 19.27 -2.72 -8.19
N ALA A 88 19.75 -2.51 -6.97
CA ALA A 88 19.00 -1.84 -5.90
C ALA A 88 18.38 -0.52 -6.39
N LEU A 89 19.14 0.34 -7.08
CA LEU A 89 18.63 1.63 -7.55
C LEU A 89 17.42 1.51 -8.51
N LEU A 90 17.40 0.48 -9.37
CA LEU A 90 16.25 0.23 -10.26
C LEU A 90 15.06 -0.32 -9.47
N GLY A 91 15.32 -1.17 -8.48
CA GLY A 91 14.30 -1.65 -7.56
C GLY A 91 13.68 -0.50 -6.77
N ASP A 92 14.53 0.35 -6.19
CA ASP A 92 14.14 1.49 -5.37
C ASP A 92 13.35 2.53 -6.18
N ALA A 93 13.79 2.80 -7.42
CA ALA A 93 13.02 3.63 -8.35
C ALA A 93 11.66 3.00 -8.69
N SER A 94 11.60 1.68 -8.86
CA SER A 94 10.34 0.96 -9.12
C SER A 94 9.40 1.02 -7.93
N GLY A 95 9.90 0.90 -6.69
CA GLY A 95 9.11 1.03 -5.47
C GLY A 95 8.52 2.43 -5.31
N LEU A 96 9.31 3.48 -5.60
CA LEU A 96 8.80 4.86 -5.62
C LEU A 96 7.75 5.10 -6.71
N VAL A 97 7.90 4.49 -7.88
CA VAL A 97 6.89 4.54 -8.94
C VAL A 97 5.61 3.79 -8.51
N SER A 98 5.74 2.65 -7.83
CA SER A 98 4.61 1.96 -7.19
C SER A 98 3.89 2.89 -6.21
N ALA A 99 4.61 3.65 -5.38
CA ALA A 99 4.00 4.62 -4.47
C ALA A 99 3.10 5.65 -5.18
N VAL A 100 3.49 6.11 -6.38
CA VAL A 100 2.68 7.03 -7.20
C VAL A 100 1.38 6.39 -7.64
N PHE A 101 1.46 5.16 -8.17
CA PHE A 101 0.28 4.42 -8.60
C PHE A 101 -0.61 4.03 -7.42
N TYR A 102 -0.02 3.65 -6.28
CA TYR A 102 -0.74 3.34 -5.07
C TYR A 102 -1.46 4.58 -4.50
N ALA A 103 -0.81 5.74 -4.51
CA ALA A 103 -1.44 7.01 -4.15
C ALA A 103 -2.64 7.33 -5.06
N ALA A 104 -2.47 7.19 -6.38
CA ALA A 104 -3.53 7.40 -7.35
C ALA A 104 -4.68 6.40 -7.17
N TYR A 105 -4.37 5.14 -6.87
CA TYR A 105 -5.32 4.09 -6.54
C TYR A 105 -6.13 4.46 -5.29
N GLN A 106 -5.50 4.86 -4.19
CA GLN A 106 -6.21 5.21 -2.95
C GLN A 106 -7.19 6.36 -3.17
N VAL A 107 -6.77 7.43 -3.86
CA VAL A 107 -7.65 8.55 -4.21
C VAL A 107 -8.77 8.11 -5.16
N GLY A 108 -8.45 7.29 -6.16
CA GLY A 108 -9.40 6.77 -7.14
C GLY A 108 -10.47 5.88 -6.49
N VAL A 109 -10.07 4.93 -5.65
CA VAL A 109 -10.97 4.06 -4.89
C VAL A 109 -11.87 4.91 -4.03
N GLN A 110 -11.32 5.86 -3.29
CA GLN A 110 -12.15 6.67 -2.41
C GLN A 110 -13.22 7.45 -3.17
N GLN A 111 -12.89 8.06 -4.31
CA GLN A 111 -13.86 8.76 -5.17
C GLN A 111 -14.89 7.79 -5.74
N ALA A 112 -14.44 6.63 -6.23
CA ALA A 112 -15.31 5.57 -6.74
C ALA A 112 -16.26 5.05 -5.65
N ARG A 113 -15.79 4.92 -4.41
CA ARG A 113 -16.55 4.42 -3.25
C ARG A 113 -17.66 5.35 -2.76
N GLN A 114 -17.63 6.63 -3.17
CA GLN A 114 -18.76 7.52 -2.95
C GLN A 114 -19.98 7.18 -3.83
N ARG A 115 -19.77 6.42 -4.92
CA ARG A 115 -20.81 6.12 -5.92
C ARG A 115 -21.05 4.63 -6.16
N LEU A 116 -20.06 3.79 -5.86
CA LEU A 116 -20.07 2.34 -6.07
C LEU A 116 -20.05 1.58 -4.75
N ALA A 117 -20.76 0.45 -4.72
CA ALA A 117 -20.68 -0.51 -3.65
C ALA A 117 -19.29 -1.19 -3.60
N THR A 118 -18.92 -1.78 -2.46
CA THR A 118 -17.58 -2.36 -2.25
C THR A 118 -17.31 -3.50 -3.22
N ALA A 119 -18.23 -4.46 -3.27
CA ALA A 119 -18.05 -5.69 -4.04
C ALA A 119 -17.81 -5.45 -5.53
N PRO A 120 -18.64 -4.66 -6.26
CA PRO A 120 -18.41 -4.45 -7.69
C PRO A 120 -17.12 -3.66 -7.97
N LEU A 121 -16.77 -2.68 -7.12
CA LEU A 121 -15.50 -1.98 -7.29
C LEU A 121 -14.32 -2.93 -7.09
N MET A 122 -14.35 -3.76 -6.05
CA MET A 122 -13.25 -4.67 -5.76
C MET A 122 -13.13 -5.82 -6.77
N ALA A 123 -14.26 -6.29 -7.32
CA ALA A 123 -14.26 -7.25 -8.42
C ALA A 123 -13.58 -6.66 -9.67
N MET A 124 -13.84 -5.39 -9.97
CA MET A 124 -13.23 -4.68 -11.08
C MET A 124 -11.73 -4.43 -10.88
N VAL A 125 -11.35 -3.96 -9.69
CA VAL A 125 -9.94 -3.75 -9.29
C VAL A 125 -9.15 -5.06 -9.36
N THR A 126 -9.68 -6.11 -8.75
CA THR A 126 -9.01 -7.42 -8.72
C THR A 126 -9.00 -8.06 -10.10
N GLY A 127 -10.11 -7.98 -10.85
CA GLY A 127 -10.20 -8.54 -12.20
C GLY A 127 -9.21 -7.91 -13.17
N LEU A 128 -9.09 -6.58 -13.17
CA LEU A 128 -8.11 -5.90 -14.03
C LEU A 128 -6.67 -6.17 -13.60
N ALA A 129 -6.39 -6.19 -12.29
CA ALA A 129 -5.07 -6.58 -11.79
C ALA A 129 -4.69 -8.00 -12.24
N THR A 130 -5.63 -8.96 -12.16
CA THR A 130 -5.43 -10.31 -12.69
C THR A 130 -5.11 -10.28 -14.18
N LEU A 131 -5.91 -9.57 -15.00
CA LEU A 131 -5.68 -9.49 -16.45
C LEU A 131 -4.31 -8.89 -16.82
N VAL A 132 -3.86 -7.88 -16.07
CA VAL A 132 -2.56 -7.22 -16.29
C VAL A 132 -1.41 -8.12 -15.85
N LEU A 133 -1.53 -8.81 -14.71
CA LEU A 133 -0.47 -9.67 -14.18
C LEU A 133 -0.41 -11.05 -14.84
N TRP A 134 -1.50 -11.50 -15.48
CA TRP A 134 -1.61 -12.83 -16.09
C TRP A 134 -0.51 -13.15 -17.11
N PRO A 135 -0.17 -12.26 -18.07
CA PRO A 135 0.89 -12.54 -19.04
C PRO A 135 2.26 -12.70 -18.38
N PHE A 136 2.54 -11.97 -17.30
CA PHE A 136 3.80 -12.09 -16.56
C PHE A 136 3.89 -13.44 -15.85
N ALA A 137 2.80 -13.88 -15.22
CA ALA A 137 2.73 -15.20 -14.58
C ALA A 137 2.91 -16.35 -15.60
N LEU A 138 2.37 -16.20 -16.82
CA LEU A 138 2.59 -17.16 -17.90
C LEU A 138 4.04 -17.18 -18.37
N ALA A 139 4.66 -16.01 -18.53
CA ALA A 139 6.05 -15.88 -18.96
C ALA A 139 7.05 -16.49 -17.96
N GLU A 140 6.73 -16.44 -16.66
CA GLU A 140 7.54 -17.04 -15.59
C GLU A 140 7.44 -18.58 -15.56
N GLY A 141 6.41 -19.17 -16.20
CA GLY A 141 6.25 -20.61 -16.35
C GLY A 141 5.82 -21.37 -15.08
N ARG A 142 5.54 -20.66 -13.97
CA ARG A 142 5.15 -21.24 -12.67
C ARG A 142 3.78 -20.75 -12.19
N MET A 143 2.79 -20.80 -13.07
CA MET A 143 1.43 -20.32 -12.78
C MET A 143 0.71 -21.10 -11.67
N TRP A 144 1.01 -22.39 -11.54
CA TRP A 144 0.30 -23.28 -10.62
C TRP A 144 1.23 -23.80 -9.52
N PRO A 145 0.74 -23.92 -8.27
CA PRO A 145 1.50 -24.57 -7.21
C PRO A 145 1.85 -26.00 -7.57
N SER A 146 3.10 -26.39 -7.37
CA SER A 146 3.57 -27.76 -7.57
C SER A 146 3.11 -28.73 -6.47
N ALA A 147 2.68 -28.20 -5.32
CA ALA A 147 2.27 -28.98 -4.16
C ALA A 147 0.89 -28.54 -3.64
N ALA A 148 0.15 -29.48 -3.03
CA ALA A 148 -1.17 -29.23 -2.44
C ALA A 148 -1.16 -28.09 -1.42
N ILE A 149 -0.10 -27.99 -0.61
CA ILE A 149 0.05 -26.91 0.38
C ILE A 149 0.11 -25.52 -0.27
N GLY A 150 0.65 -25.40 -1.49
CA GLY A 150 0.71 -24.12 -2.18
C GLY A 150 -0.68 -23.60 -2.57
N TRP A 151 -1.64 -24.49 -2.84
CA TRP A 151 -3.03 -24.10 -3.05
C TRP A 151 -3.68 -23.56 -1.79
N VAL A 152 -3.37 -24.13 -0.63
CA VAL A 152 -3.82 -23.61 0.67
C VAL A 152 -3.30 -22.19 0.88
N TRP A 153 -2.01 -21.94 0.60
CA TRP A 153 -1.43 -20.60 0.67
C TRP A 153 -2.08 -19.63 -0.33
N MET A 154 -2.28 -20.04 -1.58
CA MET A 154 -2.94 -19.19 -2.59
C MET A 154 -4.37 -18.84 -2.20
N LEU A 155 -5.15 -19.81 -1.72
CA LEU A 155 -6.51 -19.58 -1.23
C LEU A 155 -6.52 -18.66 -0.01
N GLY A 156 -5.58 -18.86 0.92
CA GLY A 156 -5.40 -17.98 2.07
C GLY A 156 -5.12 -16.53 1.66
N LEU A 157 -4.16 -16.32 0.74
CA LEU A 157 -3.83 -15.00 0.21
C LEU A 157 -5.03 -14.37 -0.53
N ALA A 158 -5.73 -15.15 -1.37
CA ALA A 158 -6.87 -14.66 -2.11
C ALA A 158 -8.04 -14.25 -1.19
N LEU A 159 -8.40 -15.10 -0.22
CA LEU A 159 -9.57 -14.88 0.63
C LEU A 159 -9.28 -13.87 1.75
N LEU A 160 -8.15 -13.99 2.44
CA LEU A 160 -7.84 -13.17 3.62
C LEU A 160 -7.19 -11.85 3.23
N VAL A 161 -6.15 -11.88 2.39
CA VAL A 161 -5.36 -10.69 2.06
C VAL A 161 -6.07 -9.87 1.00
N GLN A 162 -6.38 -10.48 -0.15
CA GLN A 162 -6.98 -9.75 -1.26
C GLN A 162 -8.44 -9.43 -1.00
N ILE A 163 -9.31 -10.44 -0.80
CA ILE A 163 -10.74 -10.18 -0.60
C ILE A 163 -10.98 -9.53 0.76
N GLY A 164 -10.57 -10.17 1.86
CA GLY A 164 -10.78 -9.65 3.21
C GLY A 164 -10.16 -8.27 3.41
N GLY A 165 -8.83 -8.18 3.25
CA GLY A 165 -8.07 -6.95 3.45
C GLY A 165 -8.56 -5.79 2.59
N GLN A 166 -8.64 -5.96 1.26
CA GLN A 166 -9.04 -4.86 0.37
C GLN A 166 -10.49 -4.46 0.54
N VAL A 167 -11.42 -5.40 0.82
CA VAL A 167 -12.82 -5.05 1.08
C VAL A 167 -12.95 -4.22 2.35
N VAL A 168 -12.23 -4.57 3.42
CA VAL A 168 -12.23 -3.81 4.68
C VAL A 168 -11.63 -2.42 4.47
N ILE A 169 -10.50 -2.32 3.77
CA ILE A 169 -9.88 -1.02 3.42
C ILE A 169 -10.85 -0.18 2.60
N ALA A 170 -11.39 -0.73 1.52
CA ALA A 170 -12.33 -0.04 0.63
C ALA A 170 -13.62 0.37 1.36
N TYR A 171 -14.06 -0.40 2.36
CA TYR A 171 -15.19 -0.03 3.21
C TYR A 171 -14.85 1.14 4.14
N ALA A 172 -13.68 1.11 4.77
CA ALA A 172 -13.23 2.14 5.71
C ALA A 172 -12.96 3.48 5.02
N VAL A 173 -12.32 3.48 3.84
CA VAL A 173 -11.95 4.71 3.11
C VAL A 173 -13.15 5.57 2.72
N ARG A 174 -14.36 4.99 2.62
CA ARG A 174 -15.60 5.75 2.37
C ARG A 174 -15.90 6.77 3.48
N ARG A 175 -15.48 6.48 4.72
CA ARG A 175 -15.75 7.30 5.91
C ARG A 175 -14.60 8.23 6.30
N LEU A 176 -13.46 8.15 5.62
CA LEU A 176 -12.25 8.91 5.93
C LEU A 176 -11.90 9.85 4.78
N ASN A 177 -11.09 10.88 5.04
CA ASN A 177 -10.43 11.71 4.01
C ASN A 177 -9.23 10.93 3.38
N PRO A 178 -8.86 11.14 2.10
CA PRO A 178 -7.79 10.36 1.46
C PRO A 178 -6.46 10.42 2.23
N VAL A 179 -6.12 11.60 2.77
CA VAL A 179 -4.87 11.81 3.49
C VAL A 179 -4.86 10.97 4.78
N LEU A 180 -5.93 11.05 5.60
CA LEU A 180 -6.04 10.25 6.83
C LEU A 180 -6.05 8.76 6.57
N SER A 181 -6.76 8.33 5.52
CA SER A 181 -6.81 6.92 5.16
C SER A 181 -5.43 6.39 4.79
N SER A 182 -4.67 7.15 4.00
CA SER A 182 -3.33 6.76 3.57
C SER A 182 -2.36 6.65 4.75
N VAL A 183 -2.36 7.63 5.66
CA VAL A 183 -1.50 7.61 6.85
C VAL A 183 -1.86 6.46 7.77
N GLY A 184 -3.15 6.15 7.93
CA GLY A 184 -3.60 5.01 8.73
C GLY A 184 -3.08 3.66 8.21
N LEU A 185 -2.83 3.53 6.90
CA LEU A 185 -2.26 2.30 6.32
C LEU A 185 -0.79 2.08 6.68
N LEU A 186 -0.09 3.11 7.18
CA LEU A 186 1.26 2.93 7.75
C LEU A 186 1.28 2.06 9.01
N VAL A 187 0.11 1.66 9.54
CA VAL A 187 0.03 0.64 10.59
C VAL A 187 0.48 -0.74 10.10
N GLN A 188 0.46 -0.99 8.78
CA GLN A 188 0.83 -2.28 8.18
C GLN A 188 2.23 -2.77 8.59
N PRO A 189 3.32 -1.99 8.48
CA PRO A 189 4.65 -2.42 8.95
C PRO A 189 4.67 -2.74 10.45
N ALA A 190 3.92 -1.99 11.28
CA ALA A 190 3.80 -2.29 12.71
C ALA A 190 3.16 -3.66 12.94
N MET A 191 2.07 -3.95 12.22
CA MET A 191 1.39 -5.25 12.30
C MET A 191 2.25 -6.38 11.74
N ALA A 192 3.03 -6.14 10.68
CA ALA A 192 3.93 -7.15 10.10
C ALA A 192 4.95 -7.67 11.13
N VAL A 193 5.57 -6.76 11.89
CA VAL A 193 6.50 -7.13 12.97
C VAL A 193 5.80 -7.88 14.10
N ILE A 194 4.60 -7.47 14.48
CA ILE A 194 3.81 -8.19 15.49
C ILE A 194 3.49 -9.61 15.01
N TYR A 195 3.10 -9.77 13.75
CA TYR A 195 2.80 -11.09 13.18
C TYR A 195 4.05 -11.96 13.04
N ALA A 196 5.20 -11.39 12.68
CA ALA A 196 6.46 -12.13 12.67
C ALA A 196 6.81 -12.70 14.06
N TRP A 197 6.63 -11.90 15.11
CA TRP A 197 6.85 -12.36 16.48
C TRP A 197 5.86 -13.46 16.91
N VAL A 198 4.56 -13.25 16.69
CA VAL A 198 3.52 -14.19 17.17
C VAL A 198 3.46 -15.47 16.35
N LEU A 199 3.57 -15.38 15.03
CA LEU A 199 3.36 -16.51 14.11
C LEU A 199 4.66 -17.23 13.73
N LEU A 200 5.78 -16.50 13.64
CA LEU A 200 7.08 -17.06 13.23
C LEU A 200 8.04 -17.24 14.41
N GLY A 201 7.71 -16.70 15.59
CA GLY A 201 8.56 -16.78 16.78
C GLY A 201 9.83 -15.93 16.68
N GLU A 202 9.88 -14.96 15.77
CA GLU A 202 11.04 -14.08 15.60
C GLU A 202 11.19 -13.12 16.78
N ALA A 203 12.39 -13.01 17.34
CA ALA A 203 12.64 -12.11 18.46
C ALA A 203 12.50 -10.63 18.02
N LEU A 204 11.68 -9.87 18.75
CA LEU A 204 11.51 -8.44 18.51
C LEU A 204 12.77 -7.68 18.91
N THR A 205 13.34 -6.95 17.96
CA THR A 205 14.49 -6.08 18.23
C THR A 205 14.04 -4.77 18.89
N PRO A 206 14.91 -4.11 19.68
CA PRO A 206 14.60 -2.79 20.23
C PRO A 206 14.26 -1.76 19.14
N ALA A 207 14.91 -1.83 17.97
CA ALA A 207 14.63 -0.96 16.84
C ALA A 207 13.21 -1.16 16.29
N GLN A 208 12.77 -2.42 16.16
CA GLN A 208 11.41 -2.75 15.72
C GLN A 208 10.34 -2.27 16.72
N LEU A 209 10.59 -2.41 18.03
CA LEU A 209 9.67 -1.92 19.07
C LEU A 209 9.56 -0.39 19.06
N LEU A 210 10.70 0.30 19.01
CA LEU A 210 10.74 1.77 18.93
C LEU A 210 10.07 2.26 17.64
N GLY A 211 10.36 1.61 16.51
CA GLY A 211 9.76 1.94 15.23
C GLY A 211 8.24 1.75 15.23
N ALA A 212 7.73 0.65 15.81
CA ALA A 212 6.29 0.41 15.96
C ALA A 212 5.62 1.49 16.81
N GLY A 213 6.25 1.86 17.94
CA GLY A 213 5.78 2.95 18.78
C GLY A 213 5.74 4.29 18.04
N LEU A 214 6.77 4.59 17.24
CA LEU A 214 6.86 5.80 16.45
C LEU A 214 5.82 5.85 15.32
N VAL A 215 5.54 4.72 14.67
CA VAL A 215 4.44 4.57 13.70
C VAL A 215 3.10 4.92 14.34
N LEU A 216 2.77 4.28 15.46
CA LEU A 216 1.48 4.49 16.11
C LEU A 216 1.33 5.92 16.65
N ALA A 217 2.37 6.46 17.28
CA ALA A 217 2.40 7.84 17.75
C ALA A 217 2.30 8.86 16.60
N GLY A 218 3.00 8.61 15.49
CA GLY A 218 2.96 9.42 14.28
C GLY A 218 1.57 9.46 13.63
N ILE A 219 0.94 8.29 13.46
CA ILE A 219 -0.44 8.18 12.96
C ILE A 219 -1.41 8.95 13.87
N TYR A 220 -1.27 8.79 15.19
CA TYR A 220 -2.12 9.48 16.15
C TYR A 220 -1.95 11.00 16.12
N GLY A 221 -0.70 11.47 16.08
CA GLY A 221 -0.37 12.89 15.96
C GLY A 221 -0.89 13.50 14.67
N ALA A 222 -0.68 12.81 13.54
CA ALA A 222 -1.20 13.20 12.24
C ALA A 222 -2.73 13.30 12.23
N ARG A 223 -3.42 12.34 12.86
CA ARG A 223 -4.88 12.35 12.98
C ARG A 223 -5.40 13.52 13.80
N ARG A 224 -4.75 13.84 14.94
CA ARG A 224 -5.14 14.97 15.79
C ARG A 224 -4.89 16.33 15.14
N ALA A 225 -3.94 16.40 14.22
CA ALA A 225 -3.54 17.64 13.58
C ALA A 225 -4.45 18.08 12.41
N MET A 226 -5.37 17.24 11.92
CA MET A 226 -6.34 17.60 10.88
C MET A 226 -7.62 18.16 11.48
#